data_AF-A0A820AHM2-F1
#
_entry.id   AF-A0A820AHM2-F1
#
_cell.length_a   1.000
_cell.length_b   1.000
_cell.length_c   1.000
_cell.angle_alpha   90.00
_cell.angle_beta   90.00
_cell.angle_gamma   90.00
#
_symmetry.space_group_name_H-M   'P 1'
#
loop_
_entity.id
_entity.type
_entity.pdbx_description
1 polymer ?
#
loop_
_entity_poly.entity_id
_entity_poly.type
_entity_poly.pdbx_seq_one_letter_code
_entity_poly.pdbx_strand_id
1 'polypeptide(L)'
;MLKLMLLALIAANVHHCLSQSITAAQLKAIMPNSKHPEYLSHINAALTEGSINTCHRMAAFLAQLAHESGQLVYMEELASGAAYEGRLDLGNTQPGDGVRFKGRGPIQLTGRANYREAGRALGIDLEANPQIVATPAVGFRTSVWFWTKHNLNALADAGTLDAFRQITRKINGGTNGQADRENYWAKAKSALGCGSGTGVVSCTAEGKTGQCIASTSCNGKSVAGLCPGAANIQCCIPAAVTCTANGRAGVCKDKATCTGTAHAGLCPGAANIQCCV
;
A
#
# COMPACT_ATOMS: atom_id res chain seq x y z
N MET A 1 49.01 7.72 -24.00
CA MET A 1 48.96 6.86 -22.79
C MET A 1 47.72 7.30 -22.01
N LEU A 2 46.50 6.80 -22.22
CA LEU A 2 45.94 5.46 -22.03
C LEU A 2 46.26 4.83 -20.66
N LYS A 3 45.19 4.39 -19.97
CA LYS A 3 45.06 3.77 -18.63
C LYS A 3 45.16 4.77 -17.47
N LEU A 4 44.08 5.04 -16.72
CA LEU A 4 43.39 4.06 -15.88
C LEU A 4 41.89 4.39 -15.75
N MET A 5 41.04 3.53 -16.31
CA MET A 5 39.71 3.26 -15.75
C MET A 5 39.92 2.31 -14.56
N LEU A 6 39.08 2.44 -13.51
CA LEU A 6 38.13 1.41 -13.07
C LEU A 6 37.92 1.42 -11.54
N LEU A 7 36.64 1.29 -11.16
CA LEU A 7 36.08 0.93 -9.85
C LEU A 7 35.96 2.00 -8.76
N ALA A 8 34.77 2.61 -8.69
CA ALA A 8 33.89 2.44 -7.52
C ALA A 8 32.45 2.92 -7.85
N LEU A 9 31.77 2.22 -8.76
CA LEU A 9 30.30 2.17 -8.69
C LEU A 9 29.95 1.18 -7.57
N ILE A 10 29.81 1.69 -6.35
CA ILE A 10 28.98 1.01 -5.37
C ILE A 10 27.55 1.39 -5.74
N ALA A 11 26.92 0.51 -6.53
CA ALA A 11 25.49 0.53 -6.72
C ALA A 11 24.83 0.35 -5.35
N ALA A 12 24.41 1.45 -4.72
CA ALA A 12 23.36 1.39 -3.74
C ALA A 12 22.14 0.77 -4.46
N ASN A 13 21.63 -0.34 -3.93
CA ASN A 13 20.46 -1.07 -4.39
C ASN A 13 19.17 -0.23 -4.27
N VAL A 14 19.08 0.87 -5.01
CA VAL A 14 17.82 1.59 -5.22
C VAL A 14 17.08 0.78 -6.26
N HIS A 15 16.10 -0.02 -5.82
CA HIS A 15 15.12 -0.65 -6.70
C HIS A 15 14.31 0.46 -7.39
N HIS A 16 14.89 1.06 -8.43
CA HIS A 16 14.19 1.98 -9.30
C HIS A 16 13.14 1.16 -10.06
N CYS A 17 11.87 1.45 -9.79
CA CYS A 17 10.81 1.15 -10.74
C CYS A 17 11.12 1.99 -11.98
N LEU A 18 11.81 1.41 -12.96
CA LEU A 18 12.30 2.08 -14.17
C LEU A 18 11.17 2.55 -15.10
N SER A 19 9.91 2.24 -14.78
CA SER A 19 8.73 2.72 -15.50
C SER A 19 7.96 3.72 -14.65
N GLN A 20 7.82 4.95 -15.15
CA GLN A 20 6.95 6.00 -14.60
C GLN A 20 5.45 5.76 -14.90
N SER A 21 5.14 4.62 -15.51
CA SER A 21 3.81 4.21 -15.94
C SER A 21 3.49 2.78 -15.52
N ILE A 22 2.20 2.47 -15.37
CA ILE A 22 1.71 1.10 -15.20
C ILE A 22 1.26 0.49 -16.52
N THR A 23 1.30 -0.82 -16.61
CA THR A 23 0.77 -1.60 -17.73
C THR A 23 -0.69 -2.02 -17.49
N ALA A 24 -1.38 -2.45 -18.55
CA ALA A 24 -2.72 -3.01 -18.44
C ALA A 24 -2.77 -4.25 -17.52
N ALA A 25 -1.72 -5.09 -17.58
CA ALA A 25 -1.60 -6.27 -16.72
C ALA A 25 -1.47 -5.88 -15.24
N GLN A 26 -0.68 -4.84 -14.94
CA GLN A 26 -0.56 -4.32 -13.58
C GLN A 26 -1.88 -3.71 -13.10
N LEU A 27 -2.56 -2.90 -13.93
CA LEU A 27 -3.88 -2.37 -13.60
C LEU A 27 -4.87 -3.51 -13.27
N LYS A 28 -4.90 -4.56 -14.11
CA LYS A 28 -5.78 -5.72 -13.90
C LYS A 28 -5.44 -6.50 -12.62
N ALA A 29 -4.16 -6.61 -12.27
CA ALA A 29 -3.74 -7.26 -11.03
C ALA A 29 -4.15 -6.47 -9.77
N ILE A 30 -4.13 -5.14 -9.85
CA ILE A 30 -4.47 -4.26 -8.72
C ILE A 30 -5.99 -4.11 -8.58
N MET A 31 -6.67 -3.86 -9.69
CA MET A 31 -8.09 -3.52 -9.78
C MET A 31 -8.82 -4.48 -10.73
N PRO A 32 -8.92 -5.79 -10.40
CA PRO A 32 -9.48 -6.80 -11.28
C PRO A 32 -10.94 -6.55 -11.69
N ASN A 33 -11.71 -5.79 -10.90
CA ASN A 33 -13.09 -5.45 -11.22
C ASN A 33 -13.22 -4.22 -12.13
N SER A 34 -12.14 -3.49 -12.38
CA SER A 34 -12.14 -2.42 -13.37
C SER A 34 -12.43 -3.02 -14.76
N LYS A 35 -13.47 -2.49 -15.42
CA LYS A 35 -13.85 -2.86 -16.80
C LYS A 35 -13.43 -1.78 -17.81
N HIS A 36 -12.59 -0.84 -17.40
CA HIS A 36 -12.23 0.36 -18.15
C HIS A 36 -10.76 0.36 -18.57
N PRO A 37 -10.35 -0.46 -19.56
CA PRO A 37 -8.98 -0.45 -20.06
C PRO A 37 -8.56 0.93 -20.61
N GLU A 38 -9.52 1.73 -21.09
CA GLU A 38 -9.31 3.10 -21.57
C GLU A 38 -8.82 4.07 -20.48
N TYR A 39 -8.99 3.75 -19.19
CA TYR A 39 -8.48 4.60 -18.10
C TYR A 39 -6.96 4.52 -17.95
N LEU A 40 -6.30 3.53 -18.56
CA LEU A 40 -4.86 3.33 -18.41
C LEU A 40 -4.04 4.58 -18.81
N SER A 41 -4.40 5.22 -19.92
CA SER A 41 -3.73 6.44 -20.39
C SER A 41 -3.91 7.60 -19.40
N HIS A 42 -5.12 7.76 -18.85
CA HIS A 42 -5.43 8.78 -17.86
C HIS A 42 -4.73 8.55 -16.53
N ILE A 43 -4.65 7.29 -16.07
CA ILE A 43 -3.89 6.91 -14.87
C ILE A 43 -2.41 7.28 -15.07
N ASN A 44 -1.80 6.87 -16.18
CA ASN A 44 -0.38 7.15 -16.45
C ASN A 44 -0.09 8.65 -16.59
N ALA A 45 -1.01 9.40 -17.22
CA ALA A 45 -0.92 10.85 -17.27
C ALA A 45 -0.97 11.47 -15.87
N ALA A 46 -1.88 11.02 -15.01
CA ALA A 46 -1.99 11.48 -13.63
C ALA A 46 -0.77 11.14 -12.77
N LEU A 47 -0.20 9.93 -12.91
CA LEU A 47 1.03 9.56 -12.21
C LEU A 47 2.19 10.50 -12.59
N THR A 48 2.27 10.86 -13.87
CA THR A 48 3.24 11.83 -14.38
C THR A 48 2.97 13.23 -13.83
N GLU A 49 1.74 13.75 -13.96
CA GLU A 49 1.34 15.09 -13.51
C GLU A 49 1.62 15.30 -12.02
N GLY A 50 1.35 14.29 -11.19
CA GLY A 50 1.54 14.37 -9.74
C GLY A 50 2.95 14.02 -9.24
N SER A 51 3.91 13.75 -10.13
CA SER A 51 5.21 13.18 -9.75
C SER A 51 5.07 11.96 -8.82
N ILE A 52 4.04 11.14 -9.06
CA ILE A 52 3.73 9.91 -8.34
C ILE A 52 4.52 8.79 -9.02
N ASN A 53 5.84 8.90 -8.97
CA ASN A 53 6.77 8.23 -9.88
C ASN A 53 7.73 7.26 -9.18
N THR A 54 7.61 7.07 -7.86
CA THR A 54 8.26 5.98 -7.15
C THR A 54 7.27 4.84 -6.98
N CYS A 55 7.78 3.61 -6.84
CA CYS A 55 6.91 2.45 -6.71
C CYS A 55 5.95 2.56 -5.51
N HIS A 56 6.43 3.07 -4.38
CA HIS A 56 5.61 3.25 -3.19
C HIS A 56 4.55 4.35 -3.37
N ARG A 57 4.88 5.46 -4.04
CA ARG A 57 3.91 6.51 -4.42
C ARG A 57 2.80 5.95 -5.30
N MET A 58 3.17 5.28 -6.40
CA MET A 58 2.22 4.67 -7.33
C MET A 58 1.32 3.66 -6.60
N ALA A 59 1.93 2.78 -5.79
CA ALA A 59 1.18 1.76 -5.05
C ALA A 59 0.18 2.37 -4.07
N ALA A 60 0.59 3.38 -3.31
CA ALA A 60 -0.29 4.04 -2.36
C ALA A 60 -1.43 4.80 -3.05
N PHE A 61 -1.13 5.56 -4.10
CA PHE A 61 -2.11 6.30 -4.87
C PHE A 61 -3.17 5.37 -5.48
N LEU A 62 -2.73 4.35 -6.24
CA LEU A 62 -3.63 3.40 -6.89
C LEU A 62 -4.50 2.64 -5.90
N ALA A 63 -3.96 2.29 -4.73
CA ALA A 63 -4.72 1.60 -3.69
C ALA A 63 -5.85 2.45 -3.10
N GLN A 64 -5.61 3.75 -2.91
CA GLN A 64 -6.64 4.66 -2.42
C GLN A 64 -7.73 4.83 -3.49
N LEU A 65 -7.36 5.06 -4.75
CA LEU A 65 -8.34 5.16 -5.84
C LEU A 65 -9.14 3.87 -6.00
N ALA A 66 -8.49 2.71 -5.90
CA ALA A 66 -9.16 1.41 -5.98
C ALA A 66 -10.26 1.24 -4.92
N HIS A 67 -10.05 1.74 -3.71
CA HIS A 67 -11.09 1.68 -2.69
C HIS A 67 -12.19 2.73 -2.91
N GLU A 68 -11.82 4.00 -3.10
CA GLU A 68 -12.77 5.13 -3.22
C GLU A 68 -13.76 4.97 -4.38
N SER A 69 -13.32 4.39 -5.49
CA SER A 69 -14.12 4.28 -6.72
C SER A 69 -14.68 2.88 -6.96
N GLY A 70 -14.52 1.95 -6.01
CA GLY A 70 -14.86 0.54 -6.22
C GLY A 70 -14.09 -0.05 -7.41
N GLN A 71 -12.77 0.12 -7.44
CA GLN A 71 -11.87 -0.31 -8.51
C GLN A 71 -12.16 0.37 -9.86
N LEU A 72 -12.44 1.68 -9.82
CA LEU A 72 -12.77 2.54 -10.95
C LEU A 72 -14.09 2.17 -11.65
N VAL A 73 -14.96 1.42 -10.97
CA VAL A 73 -16.32 1.12 -11.46
C VAL A 73 -17.22 2.35 -11.33
N TYR A 74 -17.01 3.18 -10.30
CA TYR A 74 -17.81 4.36 -10.02
C TYR A 74 -16.96 5.62 -10.11
N MET A 75 -17.28 6.49 -11.06
CA MET A 75 -16.70 7.83 -11.19
C MET A 75 -17.58 8.91 -10.55
N GLU A 76 -18.71 8.53 -9.99
CA GLU A 76 -19.64 9.40 -9.29
C GLU A 76 -20.29 8.57 -8.18
N GLU A 77 -20.44 9.17 -7.00
CA GLU A 77 -21.07 8.49 -5.88
C GLU A 77 -22.51 8.08 -6.23
N LEU A 78 -22.90 6.91 -5.73
CA LEU A 78 -24.25 6.38 -5.90
C LEU A 78 -25.29 7.10 -5.03
N ALA A 79 -24.85 7.68 -3.91
CA ALA A 79 -25.70 8.50 -3.06
C ALA A 79 -26.13 9.78 -3.80
N SER A 80 -27.21 10.40 -3.30
CA SER A 80 -27.75 11.63 -3.89
C SER A 80 -26.88 12.86 -3.60
N GLY A 81 -25.99 12.81 -2.59
CA GLY A 81 -25.28 13.96 -2.06
C GLY A 81 -26.10 14.85 -1.12
N ALA A 82 -27.40 14.57 -0.91
CA ALA A 82 -28.26 15.38 -0.04
C ALA A 82 -27.73 15.48 1.40
N ALA A 83 -27.01 14.46 1.88
CA ALA A 83 -26.37 14.46 3.20
C ALA A 83 -25.24 15.49 3.35
N TYR A 84 -24.74 16.06 2.24
CA TYR A 84 -23.73 17.11 2.27
C TYR A 84 -24.34 18.52 2.27
N GLU A 85 -25.65 18.66 2.19
CA GLU A 85 -26.32 19.96 2.21
C GLU A 85 -26.00 20.72 3.50
N GLY A 86 -25.61 22.00 3.40
CA GLY A 86 -25.28 22.84 4.55
C GLY A 86 -23.98 22.48 5.29
N ARG A 87 -23.20 21.50 4.82
CA ARG A 87 -21.91 21.13 5.44
C ARG A 87 -20.88 22.25 5.26
N LEU A 88 -20.67 23.02 6.33
CA LEU A 88 -19.75 24.16 6.36
C LEU A 88 -18.29 23.75 6.12
N ASP A 89 -17.88 22.59 6.62
CA ASP A 89 -16.53 22.04 6.41
C ASP A 89 -16.25 21.68 4.94
N LEU A 90 -17.29 21.46 4.14
CA LEU A 90 -17.23 21.24 2.69
C LEU A 90 -17.42 22.52 1.87
N GLY A 91 -17.67 23.65 2.54
CA GLY A 91 -18.03 24.92 1.90
C GLY A 91 -19.40 24.93 1.23
N ASN A 92 -20.27 23.98 1.57
CA ASN A 92 -21.62 23.86 1.02
C ASN A 92 -22.55 24.87 1.72
N THR A 93 -22.45 26.15 1.35
CA THR A 93 -23.14 27.27 2.00
C THR A 93 -24.33 27.81 1.20
N GLN A 94 -24.60 27.26 0.01
CA GLN A 94 -25.72 27.68 -0.83
C GLN A 94 -26.75 26.54 -0.96
N PRO A 95 -28.06 26.85 -1.08
CA PRO A 95 -29.07 25.83 -1.32
C PRO A 95 -28.77 24.98 -2.54
N GLY A 96 -28.80 23.66 -2.36
CA GLY A 96 -28.59 22.66 -3.41
C GLY A 96 -27.13 22.21 -3.57
N ASP A 97 -26.22 22.72 -2.74
CA ASP A 97 -24.79 22.38 -2.79
C ASP A 97 -24.51 20.91 -2.54
N GLY A 98 -25.28 20.25 -1.69
CA GLY A 98 -25.04 18.87 -1.32
C GLY A 98 -25.07 17.95 -2.55
N VAL A 99 -26.17 18.04 -3.31
CA VAL A 99 -26.36 17.26 -4.55
C VAL A 99 -25.41 17.74 -5.65
N ARG A 100 -25.22 19.07 -5.77
CA ARG A 100 -24.39 19.67 -6.82
C ARG A 100 -22.92 19.26 -6.69
N PHE A 101 -22.38 19.26 -5.48
CA PHE A 101 -20.97 18.96 -5.18
C PHE A 101 -20.76 17.63 -4.47
N LYS A 102 -21.61 16.65 -4.80
CA LYS A 102 -21.47 15.26 -4.36
C LYS A 102 -20.19 14.60 -4.90
N GLY A 103 -19.79 13.48 -4.31
CA GLY A 103 -18.55 12.77 -4.65
C GLY A 103 -18.41 12.41 -6.13
N ARG A 104 -17.32 12.86 -6.77
CA ARG A 104 -16.96 12.47 -8.15
C ARG A 104 -15.47 12.19 -8.34
N GLY A 105 -15.17 11.48 -9.42
CA GLY A 105 -13.85 11.05 -9.80
C GLY A 105 -13.30 9.92 -8.93
N PRO A 106 -12.10 9.42 -9.25
CA PRO A 106 -11.51 8.26 -8.59
C PRO A 106 -11.23 8.46 -7.10
N ILE A 107 -11.00 9.69 -6.64
CA ILE A 107 -10.76 10.02 -5.21
C ILE A 107 -12.03 10.50 -4.48
N GLN A 108 -13.19 10.54 -5.17
CA GLN A 108 -14.46 11.04 -4.64
C GLN A 108 -14.39 12.49 -4.11
N LEU A 109 -13.91 13.41 -4.97
CA LEU A 109 -13.88 14.85 -4.66
C LEU A 109 -15.28 15.33 -4.27
N THR A 110 -15.42 15.92 -3.08
CA THR A 110 -16.71 16.29 -2.48
C THR A 110 -16.65 17.69 -1.88
N GLY A 111 -17.73 18.47 -2.03
CA GLY A 111 -17.91 19.78 -1.42
C GLY A 111 -17.49 20.96 -2.31
N ARG A 112 -18.31 22.03 -2.31
CA ARG A 112 -18.12 23.24 -3.12
C ARG A 112 -16.71 23.82 -2.99
N ALA A 113 -16.16 23.89 -1.78
CA ALA A 113 -14.82 24.42 -1.54
C ALA A 113 -13.75 23.64 -2.31
N ASN A 114 -13.82 22.31 -2.26
CA ASN A 114 -12.87 21.44 -2.95
C ASN A 114 -13.00 21.55 -4.48
N TYR A 115 -14.23 21.59 -5.00
CA TYR A 115 -14.48 21.81 -6.44
C TYR A 115 -13.89 23.15 -6.91
N ARG A 116 -14.15 24.24 -6.19
CA ARG A 116 -13.62 25.57 -6.50
C ARG A 116 -12.11 25.60 -6.48
N GLU A 117 -11.49 25.06 -5.43
CA GLU A 117 -10.03 25.10 -5.28
C GLU A 117 -9.32 24.21 -6.31
N ALA A 118 -9.82 23.00 -6.55
CA ALA A 118 -9.31 22.12 -7.59
C ALA A 118 -9.44 22.79 -8.97
N GLY A 119 -10.58 23.42 -9.24
CA GLY A 119 -10.82 24.10 -10.50
C GLY A 119 -9.84 25.24 -10.75
N ARG A 120 -9.57 26.07 -9.73
CA ARG A 120 -8.56 27.14 -9.80
C ARG A 120 -7.15 26.58 -10.06
N ALA A 121 -6.77 25.51 -9.37
CA ALA A 121 -5.45 24.91 -9.53
C ALA A 121 -5.25 24.26 -10.91
N LEU A 122 -6.32 23.69 -11.49
CA LEU A 122 -6.27 22.99 -12.78
C LEU A 122 -6.56 23.91 -13.98
N GLY A 123 -7.02 25.15 -13.74
CA GLY A 123 -7.49 26.06 -14.79
C GLY A 123 -8.81 25.63 -15.44
N ILE A 124 -9.68 24.94 -14.70
CA ILE A 124 -10.96 24.39 -15.17
C ILE A 124 -12.08 24.88 -14.25
N ASP A 125 -13.17 25.43 -14.79
CA ASP A 125 -14.29 25.87 -13.95
C ASP A 125 -15.17 24.70 -13.48
N LEU A 126 -14.69 24.02 -12.43
CA LEU A 126 -15.37 22.88 -11.79
C LEU A 126 -16.53 23.32 -10.89
N GLU A 127 -16.59 24.59 -10.48
CA GLU A 127 -17.70 25.07 -9.65
C GLU A 127 -18.97 25.29 -10.49
N ALA A 128 -18.80 25.84 -11.70
CA ALA A 128 -19.87 25.92 -12.68
C ALA A 128 -20.21 24.55 -13.29
N ASN A 129 -19.21 23.68 -13.49
CA ASN A 129 -19.36 22.41 -14.19
C ASN A 129 -18.92 21.18 -13.35
N PRO A 130 -19.49 20.92 -12.17
CA PRO A 130 -19.00 19.87 -11.27
C PRO A 130 -19.11 18.46 -11.86
N GLN A 131 -20.05 18.22 -12.76
CA GLN A 131 -20.26 16.92 -13.41
C GLN A 131 -19.04 16.43 -14.19
N ILE A 132 -18.19 17.32 -14.72
CA ILE A 132 -17.05 16.91 -15.55
C ILE A 132 -15.98 16.20 -14.74
N VAL A 133 -15.97 16.32 -13.40
CA VAL A 133 -15.09 15.56 -12.51
C VAL A 133 -15.36 14.05 -12.57
N ALA A 134 -16.56 13.62 -12.99
CA ALA A 134 -16.85 12.21 -13.24
C ALA A 134 -16.24 11.69 -14.56
N THR A 135 -15.68 12.56 -15.41
CA THR A 135 -14.96 12.11 -16.61
C THR A 135 -13.55 11.66 -16.24
N PRO A 136 -12.96 10.66 -16.93
CA PRO A 136 -11.60 10.22 -16.67
C PRO A 136 -10.56 11.35 -16.83
N ALA A 137 -10.73 12.18 -17.86
CA ALA A 137 -9.81 13.27 -18.18
C ALA A 137 -9.66 14.31 -17.05
N VAL A 138 -10.74 14.57 -16.30
CA VAL A 138 -10.71 15.54 -15.19
C VAL A 138 -10.61 14.84 -13.84
N GLY A 139 -11.31 13.74 -13.64
CA GLY A 139 -11.35 13.01 -12.37
C GLY A 139 -9.97 12.54 -11.91
N PHE A 140 -9.13 12.04 -12.80
CA PHE A 140 -7.75 11.66 -12.42
C PHE A 140 -6.89 12.89 -12.06
N ARG A 141 -7.12 14.04 -12.69
CA ARG A 141 -6.42 15.30 -12.37
C ARG A 141 -6.85 15.87 -11.02
N THR A 142 -8.14 15.77 -10.67
CA THR A 142 -8.60 16.16 -9.33
C THR A 142 -8.08 15.22 -8.24
N SER A 143 -7.92 13.92 -8.53
CA SER A 143 -7.21 12.99 -7.65
C SER A 143 -5.75 13.41 -7.40
N VAL A 144 -5.04 13.83 -8.45
CA VAL A 144 -3.66 14.34 -8.34
C VAL A 144 -3.61 15.65 -7.55
N TRP A 145 -4.55 16.58 -7.80
CA TRP A 145 -4.64 17.83 -7.07
C TRP A 145 -4.80 17.58 -5.57
N PHE A 146 -5.74 16.71 -5.18
CA PHE A 146 -5.98 16.38 -3.77
C PHE A 146 -4.72 15.75 -3.16
N TRP A 147 -4.14 14.78 -3.86
CA TRP A 147 -2.91 14.09 -3.42
C TRP A 147 -1.76 15.06 -3.17
N THR A 148 -1.57 16.01 -4.08
CA THR A 148 -0.51 17.02 -4.03
C THR A 148 -0.76 18.04 -2.94
N LYS A 149 -1.98 18.58 -2.84
CA LYS A 149 -2.40 19.55 -1.81
C LYS A 149 -2.11 19.03 -0.40
N HIS A 150 -2.28 17.73 -0.17
CA HIS A 150 -2.06 17.09 1.12
C HIS A 150 -0.65 16.50 1.32
N ASN A 151 0.29 16.76 0.40
CA ASN A 151 1.67 16.26 0.41
C ASN A 151 1.77 14.74 0.62
N LEU A 152 0.89 13.97 -0.05
CA LEU A 152 0.78 12.54 0.19
C LEU A 152 1.94 11.73 -0.42
N ASN A 153 2.68 12.31 -1.37
CA ASN A 153 3.93 11.72 -1.87
C ASN A 153 4.94 11.49 -0.74
N ALA A 154 5.13 12.48 0.15
CA ALA A 154 6.09 12.37 1.25
C ALA A 154 5.73 11.24 2.23
N LEU A 155 4.44 11.02 2.49
CA LEU A 155 3.98 9.88 3.28
C LEU A 155 4.21 8.56 2.53
N ALA A 156 3.90 8.53 1.23
CA ALA A 156 4.05 7.32 0.44
C ALA A 156 5.52 6.89 0.29
N ASP A 157 6.47 7.84 0.25
CA ASP A 157 7.90 7.56 0.17
C ASP A 157 8.43 6.76 1.36
N ALA A 158 7.80 6.86 2.53
CA ALA A 158 8.18 6.06 3.69
C ALA A 158 7.96 4.56 3.45
N GLY A 159 7.04 4.18 2.56
CA GLY A 159 6.76 2.78 2.23
C GLY A 159 6.22 1.91 3.39
N THR A 160 5.92 2.52 4.56
CA THR A 160 5.47 1.82 5.76
C THR A 160 3.95 1.76 5.87
N LEU A 161 3.45 0.78 6.62
CA LEU A 161 2.02 0.62 6.88
C LEU A 161 1.43 1.80 7.67
N ASP A 162 2.19 2.35 8.61
CA ASP A 162 1.75 3.52 9.37
C ASP A 162 1.58 4.74 8.47
N ALA A 163 2.56 5.03 7.60
CA ALA A 163 2.44 6.14 6.66
C ALA A 163 1.27 5.94 5.68
N PHE A 164 1.04 4.71 5.22
CA PHE A 164 -0.14 4.39 4.41
C PHE A 164 -1.47 4.63 5.15
N ARG A 165 -1.55 4.29 6.45
CA ARG A 165 -2.71 4.61 7.29
C ARG A 165 -2.90 6.12 7.47
N GLN A 166 -1.83 6.89 7.57
CA GLN A 166 -1.92 8.35 7.61
C GLN A 166 -2.49 8.93 6.30
N ILE A 167 -2.12 8.37 5.15
CA ILE A 167 -2.73 8.71 3.85
C ILE A 167 -4.23 8.47 3.88
N THR A 168 -4.69 7.30 4.34
CA THR A 168 -6.13 6.99 4.45
C THR A 168 -6.87 8.03 5.31
N ARG A 169 -6.32 8.39 6.46
CA ARG A 169 -6.93 9.40 7.36
C ARG A 169 -7.05 10.77 6.70
N LYS A 170 -6.08 11.16 5.86
CA LYS A 170 -6.13 12.43 5.13
C LYS A 170 -7.17 12.43 4.01
N ILE A 171 -7.38 11.29 3.33
CA ILE A 171 -8.36 11.17 2.24
C ILE A 171 -9.79 11.07 2.77
N ASN A 172 -10.03 10.21 3.76
CA ASN A 172 -11.38 9.85 4.21
C ASN A 172 -11.76 10.47 5.57
N GLY A 173 -10.87 11.25 6.21
CA GLY A 173 -11.11 11.82 7.55
C GLY A 173 -11.12 10.80 8.69
N GLY A 174 -10.74 9.54 8.42
CA GLY A 174 -10.79 8.42 9.36
C GLY A 174 -10.27 7.12 8.73
N THR A 175 -10.59 5.97 9.31
CA THR A 175 -10.08 4.65 8.89
C THR A 175 -11.13 3.77 8.20
N ASN A 176 -12.16 4.36 7.57
CA ASN A 176 -13.18 3.60 6.86
C ASN A 176 -12.53 2.79 5.72
N GLY A 177 -12.84 1.50 5.66
CA GLY A 177 -12.31 0.60 4.64
C GLY A 177 -10.81 0.31 4.74
N GLN A 178 -10.17 0.58 5.89
CA GLN A 178 -8.71 0.46 6.04
C GLN A 178 -8.15 -0.90 5.62
N ALA A 179 -8.79 -2.01 6.01
CA ALA A 179 -8.34 -3.35 5.64
C ALA A 179 -8.36 -3.57 4.12
N ASP A 180 -9.38 -3.06 3.42
CA ASP A 180 -9.50 -3.18 1.97
C ASP A 180 -8.46 -2.31 1.23
N ARG A 181 -8.23 -1.09 1.72
CA ARG A 181 -7.14 -0.22 1.23
C ARG A 181 -5.76 -0.87 1.39
N GLU A 182 -5.50 -1.50 2.54
CA GLU A 182 -4.26 -2.24 2.79
C GLU A 182 -4.11 -3.43 1.84
N ASN A 183 -5.21 -4.14 1.53
CA ASN A 183 -5.21 -5.20 0.54
C ASN A 183 -4.86 -4.70 -0.87
N TYR A 184 -5.46 -3.59 -1.32
CA TYR A 184 -5.09 -3.00 -2.61
C TYR A 184 -3.64 -2.50 -2.62
N TRP A 185 -3.16 -1.95 -1.51
CA TRP A 185 -1.78 -1.50 -1.40
C TRP A 185 -0.78 -2.67 -1.50
N ALA A 186 -1.10 -3.81 -0.87
CA ALA A 186 -0.31 -5.03 -1.02
C ALA A 186 -0.31 -5.54 -2.48
N LYS A 187 -1.48 -5.57 -3.14
CA LYS A 187 -1.60 -5.94 -4.56
C LYS A 187 -0.78 -5.00 -5.46
N ALA A 188 -0.86 -3.70 -5.22
CA ALA A 188 -0.13 -2.70 -6.00
C ALA A 188 1.38 -2.82 -5.82
N LYS A 189 1.87 -2.99 -4.58
CA LYS A 189 3.30 -3.23 -4.34
C LYS A 189 3.81 -4.49 -5.04
N SER A 190 3.01 -5.56 -5.03
CA SER A 190 3.33 -6.82 -5.71
C SER A 190 3.37 -6.64 -7.23
N ALA A 191 2.32 -6.08 -7.83
CA ALA A 191 2.22 -5.88 -9.27
C ALA A 191 3.29 -4.93 -9.84
N LEU A 192 3.69 -3.93 -9.06
CA LEU A 192 4.71 -2.95 -9.46
C LEU A 192 6.14 -3.40 -9.12
N GLY A 193 6.31 -4.48 -8.36
CA GLY A 193 7.63 -5.00 -7.99
C GLY A 193 8.44 -4.00 -7.16
N CYS A 194 7.83 -3.37 -6.16
CA CYS A 194 8.45 -2.27 -5.38
C CYS A 194 9.73 -2.62 -4.58
N GLY A 195 10.30 -3.81 -4.78
CA GLY A 195 11.36 -4.34 -3.96
C GLY A 195 10.91 -4.48 -2.51
N SER A 196 11.69 -5.25 -1.74
CA SER A 196 11.42 -5.45 -0.32
C SER A 196 11.82 -4.23 0.52
N GLY A 197 11.21 -3.07 0.25
CA GLY A 197 10.74 -2.22 1.33
C GLY A 197 9.54 -2.93 1.98
N THR A 198 9.75 -4.15 2.48
CA THR A 198 8.69 -5.02 2.94
C THR A 198 8.06 -4.37 4.16
N GLY A 199 6.82 -3.92 4.00
CA GLY A 199 5.82 -3.98 5.06
C GLY A 199 5.50 -5.42 5.50
N VAL A 200 6.48 -6.33 5.45
CA VAL A 200 6.53 -7.49 6.32
C VAL A 200 6.77 -6.88 7.69
N VAL A 201 5.71 -6.79 8.48
CA VAL A 201 5.87 -6.48 9.89
C VAL A 201 6.66 -7.65 10.46
N SER A 202 7.93 -7.43 10.78
CA SER A 202 8.72 -8.40 11.50
C SER A 202 8.13 -8.54 12.89
N CYS A 203 8.04 -9.77 13.35
CA CYS A 203 7.59 -10.10 14.69
C CYS A 203 8.65 -11.00 15.33
N THR A 204 8.68 -11.04 16.66
CA THR A 204 9.55 -11.98 17.39
C THR A 204 8.68 -12.88 18.24
N ALA A 205 8.82 -14.19 18.04
CA ALA A 205 8.15 -15.20 18.85
C ALA A 205 9.15 -16.30 19.19
N GLU A 206 9.19 -16.72 20.44
CA GLU A 206 10.05 -17.84 20.90
C GLU A 206 11.54 -17.61 20.58
N GLY A 207 12.00 -16.35 20.66
CA GLY A 207 13.38 -15.97 20.34
C GLY A 207 13.73 -16.01 18.85
N LYS A 208 12.76 -16.25 17.97
CA LYS A 208 12.93 -16.26 16.51
C LYS A 208 12.30 -15.05 15.87
N THR A 209 12.98 -14.49 14.88
CA THR A 209 12.41 -13.47 14.00
C THR A 209 11.49 -14.15 12.98
N GLY A 210 10.26 -13.65 12.90
CA GLY A 210 9.22 -14.09 11.99
C GLY A 210 8.62 -12.94 11.18
N GLN A 211 7.61 -13.27 10.39
CA GLN A 211 6.92 -12.36 9.51
C GLN A 211 5.41 -12.39 9.79
N CYS A 212 4.79 -11.22 9.94
CA CYS A 212 3.35 -11.10 10.04
C CYS A 212 2.69 -11.38 8.69
N ILE A 213 2.06 -12.55 8.56
CA ILE A 213 1.36 -13.00 7.35
C ILE A 213 0.05 -13.70 7.74
N ALA A 214 -0.82 -13.98 6.77
CA ALA A 214 -2.01 -14.78 7.03
C ALA A 214 -1.60 -16.16 7.58
N SER A 215 -2.25 -16.63 8.64
CA SER A 215 -1.93 -17.91 9.28
C SER A 215 -2.01 -19.09 8.30
N THR A 216 -2.92 -19.03 7.32
CA THR A 216 -3.06 -20.00 6.23
C THR A 216 -1.92 -20.00 5.21
N SER A 217 -1.10 -18.94 5.19
CA SER A 217 0.06 -18.80 4.33
C SER A 217 1.38 -19.05 5.06
N CYS A 218 1.33 -19.44 6.34
CA CYS A 218 2.52 -19.71 7.13
C CYS A 218 3.06 -21.12 6.88
N ASN A 219 4.25 -21.20 6.29
CA ASN A 219 5.00 -22.45 6.08
C ASN A 219 5.83 -22.86 7.31
N GLY A 220 5.54 -22.29 8.48
CA GLY A 220 6.25 -22.49 9.73
C GLY A 220 5.27 -22.55 10.91
N LYS A 221 5.66 -22.01 12.05
CA LYS A 221 4.77 -21.91 13.21
C LYS A 221 4.09 -20.54 13.23
N SER A 222 2.76 -20.54 13.28
CA SER A 222 1.94 -19.34 13.39
C SER A 222 1.68 -19.01 14.86
N VAL A 223 1.96 -17.77 15.27
CA VAL A 223 1.77 -17.29 16.65
C VAL A 223 0.87 -16.06 16.65
N ALA A 224 -0.30 -16.17 17.28
CA ALA A 224 -1.30 -15.11 17.33
C ALA A 224 -0.91 -13.96 18.28
N GLY A 225 -1.52 -12.78 18.10
CA GLY A 225 -1.41 -11.64 19.02
C GLY A 225 -0.11 -10.83 18.93
N LEU A 226 0.82 -11.22 18.06
CA LEU A 226 2.12 -10.55 17.89
C LEU A 226 2.20 -9.68 16.63
N CYS A 227 1.09 -9.56 15.92
CA CYS A 227 0.99 -8.85 14.64
C CYS A 227 -0.20 -7.89 14.66
N PRO A 228 -0.04 -6.65 14.16
CA PRO A 228 -1.15 -5.71 14.02
C PRO A 228 -2.11 -6.14 12.90
N GLY A 229 -3.40 -5.86 13.06
CA GLY A 229 -4.40 -6.05 12.01
C GLY A 229 -5.44 -7.12 12.33
N ALA A 230 -5.98 -7.75 11.30
CA ALA A 230 -7.01 -8.78 11.42
C ALA A 230 -6.49 -10.01 12.19
N ALA A 231 -7.37 -10.73 12.90
CA ALA A 231 -7.01 -11.85 13.76
C ALA A 231 -6.30 -13.02 13.03
N ASN A 232 -6.48 -13.11 11.72
CA ASN A 232 -5.81 -14.10 10.86
C ASN A 232 -4.40 -13.69 10.44
N ILE A 233 -3.95 -12.46 10.71
CA ILE A 233 -2.56 -12.04 10.51
C ILE A 233 -1.77 -12.36 11.77
N GLN A 234 -0.87 -13.32 11.67
CA GLN A 234 -0.14 -13.90 12.80
C GLN A 234 1.35 -13.94 12.52
N CYS A 235 2.15 -14.05 13.58
CA CYS A 235 3.59 -14.12 13.46
C CYS A 235 4.01 -15.49 12.95
N CYS A 236 4.44 -15.58 11.70
CA CYS A 236 4.98 -16.80 11.12
C CYS A 236 6.49 -16.87 11.37
N ILE A 237 6.91 -17.75 12.28
CA ILE A 237 8.33 -18.05 12.53
C ILE A 237 8.75 -19.34 11.80
N PRO A 238 10.04 -19.48 11.44
CA PRO A 238 10.55 -20.70 10.82
C PRO A 238 10.24 -21.95 11.66
N ALA A 239 9.90 -23.05 10.98
CA ALA A 239 9.70 -24.34 11.61
C ALA A 239 10.91 -24.74 12.48
N ALA A 240 10.66 -25.51 13.54
CA ALA A 240 11.75 -26.08 14.33
C ALA A 240 12.54 -27.05 13.44
N VAL A 241 13.86 -26.88 13.39
CA VAL A 241 14.74 -27.85 12.74
C VAL A 241 14.89 -29.02 13.71
N THR A 242 14.43 -30.20 13.29
CA THR A 242 14.54 -31.42 14.08
C THR A 242 15.87 -32.10 13.81
N CYS A 243 16.32 -32.90 14.78
CA CYS A 243 17.56 -33.67 14.72
C CYS A 243 17.39 -34.96 15.51
N THR A 244 18.30 -35.92 15.35
CA THR A 244 18.32 -37.15 16.13
C THR A 244 19.71 -37.35 16.73
N ALA A 245 19.80 -37.47 18.05
CA ALA A 245 21.04 -37.80 18.74
C ALA A 245 20.86 -39.09 19.54
N ASN A 246 21.75 -40.07 19.32
CA ASN A 246 21.72 -41.36 20.01
C ASN A 246 20.34 -42.07 19.95
N GLY A 247 19.67 -41.99 18.79
CA GLY A 247 18.35 -42.61 18.60
C GLY A 247 17.17 -41.87 19.25
N ARG A 248 17.40 -40.70 19.86
CA ARG A 248 16.35 -39.85 20.43
C ARG A 248 16.11 -38.63 19.54
N ALA A 249 14.84 -38.29 19.32
CA ALA A 249 14.46 -37.08 18.60
C ALA A 249 14.76 -35.84 19.45
N GLY A 250 15.32 -34.81 18.81
CA GLY A 250 15.67 -33.54 19.41
C GLY A 250 15.34 -32.36 18.50
N VAL A 251 15.64 -31.16 18.99
CA VAL A 251 15.44 -29.90 18.25
C VAL A 251 16.75 -29.11 18.24
N CYS A 252 17.12 -28.61 17.07
CA CYS A 252 18.24 -27.71 16.89
C CYS A 252 17.94 -26.34 17.51
N LYS A 253 18.74 -25.94 18.50
CA LYS A 253 18.68 -24.63 19.16
C LYS A 253 20.05 -24.22 19.67
N ASP A 254 20.18 -22.97 20.11
CA ASP A 254 21.42 -22.50 20.74
C ASP A 254 21.73 -23.33 22.00
N LYS A 255 22.98 -23.80 22.12
CA LYS A 255 23.47 -24.56 23.28
C LYS A 255 23.16 -23.85 24.61
N ALA A 256 23.25 -22.52 24.66
CA ALA A 256 22.94 -21.74 25.87
C ALA A 256 21.46 -21.80 26.28
N THR A 257 20.56 -22.15 25.36
CA THR A 257 19.12 -22.28 25.61
C THR A 257 18.65 -23.73 25.70
N CYS A 258 19.56 -24.70 25.58
CA CYS A 258 19.24 -26.10 25.71
C CYS A 258 19.08 -26.47 27.19
N THR A 259 17.88 -26.91 27.57
CA THR A 259 17.57 -27.43 28.91
C THR A 259 17.96 -28.90 29.08
N GLY A 260 18.34 -29.58 28.00
CA GLY A 260 18.71 -31.00 27.95
C GLY A 260 20.17 -31.23 27.57
N THR A 261 20.46 -32.36 26.93
CA THR A 261 21.82 -32.67 26.45
C THR A 261 22.02 -32.12 25.05
N ALA A 262 23.06 -31.30 24.87
CA ALA A 262 23.41 -30.71 23.58
C ALA A 262 24.44 -31.57 22.84
N HIS A 263 24.12 -31.93 21.60
CA HIS A 263 24.97 -32.73 20.71
C HIS A 263 25.40 -31.90 19.49
N ALA A 264 26.70 -31.65 19.38
CA ALA A 264 27.29 -30.88 18.28
C ALA A 264 27.28 -31.65 16.94
N GLY A 265 27.30 -30.91 15.82
CA GLY A 265 27.44 -31.49 14.47
C GLY A 265 26.18 -32.13 13.89
N LEU A 266 25.07 -32.14 14.63
CA LEU A 266 23.80 -32.76 14.22
C LEU A 266 22.76 -31.74 13.73
N CYS A 267 23.14 -30.47 13.64
CA CYS A 267 22.29 -29.37 13.24
C CYS A 267 23.00 -28.50 12.19
N PRO A 268 22.28 -28.02 11.16
CA PRO A 268 22.85 -27.10 10.19
C PRO A 268 23.08 -25.71 10.82
N GLY A 269 24.09 -24.99 10.33
CA GLY A 269 24.35 -23.60 10.70
C GLY A 269 25.56 -23.41 11.63
N ALA A 270 25.48 -22.39 12.48
CA ALA A 270 26.59 -21.98 13.34
C ALA A 270 26.91 -23.05 14.42
N ALA A 271 28.16 -23.11 14.86
CA ALA A 271 28.65 -24.15 15.78
C ALA A 271 27.96 -24.18 17.16
N ASN A 272 27.33 -23.06 17.57
CA ASN A 272 26.53 -22.96 18.78
C ASN A 272 25.12 -23.54 18.63
N ILE A 273 24.65 -23.83 17.42
CA ILE A 273 23.37 -24.51 17.17
C ILE A 273 23.60 -26.02 17.26
N GLN A 274 23.05 -26.64 18.30
CA GLN A 274 23.29 -28.05 18.61
C GLN A 274 21.96 -28.80 18.77
N CYS A 275 22.01 -30.12 18.58
CA CYS A 275 20.84 -30.95 18.76
C CYS A 275 20.56 -31.09 20.24
N CYS A 276 19.49 -30.46 20.72
CA CYS A 276 19.06 -30.51 22.10
C CYS A 276 18.04 -31.63 22.27
N VAL A 277 18.40 -32.64 23.07
CA VAL A 277 17.56 -33.79 23.44
C VAL A 277 17.22 -33.74 24.92
#